data_AF-A0A8T4CDT0-F1
#
_entry.id   AF-A0A8T4CDT0-F1
#
_cell.length_a   1.000
_cell.length_b   1.000
_cell.length_c   1.000
_cell.angle_alpha   90.00
_cell.angle_beta   90.00
_cell.angle_gamma   90.00
#
_symmetry.space_group_name_H-M   'P 1'
#
loop_
_entity.id
_entity.type
_entity.pdbx_description
1 polymer ?
#
loop_
_entity_poly.entity_id
_entity_poly.type
_entity_poly.pdbx_seq_one_letter_code
_entity_poly.pdbx_strand_id
1 'polypeptide(L)'
;MATVVIGVKKEFTSKVPELLKDDLVSRQSITTREAAALELKSELFLVIIEGNEKGIERAKEVFKPVGEPLPEKEAREVIDRVRAEEEKASMGVGMIFDA
;
A
#
# COMPACT_ATOMS: atom_id res chain seq x y z
N MET A 1 0.02 -13.89 -9.19
CA MET A 1 -0.34 -12.58 -8.59
C MET A 1 0.87 -12.10 -7.84
N ALA A 2 1.26 -10.84 -8.04
CA ALA A 2 2.45 -10.24 -7.46
C ALA A 2 2.06 -9.01 -6.64
N THR A 3 2.84 -8.74 -5.60
CA THR A 3 2.58 -7.64 -4.66
C THR A 3 3.88 -6.87 -4.41
N VAL A 4 3.78 -5.54 -4.32
CA VAL A 4 4.88 -4.68 -3.92
C VAL A 4 4.39 -3.65 -2.92
N VAL A 5 5.23 -3.32 -1.95
CA VAL A 5 5.01 -2.22 -1.02
C VAL A 5 6.06 -1.15 -1.31
N ILE A 6 5.63 0.06 -1.62
CA ILE A 6 6.50 1.19 -1.92
C ILE A 6 6.46 2.17 -0.75
N GLY A 7 7.63 2.44 -0.17
CA GLY A 7 7.80 3.46 0.85
C GLY A 7 8.05 4.82 0.21
N VAL A 8 7.07 5.71 0.27
CA VAL A 8 7.14 7.08 -0.25
C VAL A 8 7.45 8.04 0.89
N LYS A 9 8.40 8.95 0.68
CA LYS A 9 8.69 9.99 1.68
C LYS A 9 7.51 10.94 1.83
N LYS A 10 7.26 11.40 3.05
CA LYS A 10 6.12 12.28 3.38
C LYS A 10 6.06 13.54 2.50
N GLU A 11 7.20 14.11 2.13
CA GLU A 11 7.33 15.26 1.22
C GLU A 11 6.81 15.03 -0.21
N PHE A 12 6.79 13.78 -0.69
CA PHE A 12 6.33 13.42 -2.03
C PHE A 12 4.93 12.81 -2.06
N THR A 13 4.26 12.69 -0.91
CA THR A 13 2.88 12.16 -0.81
C THR A 13 1.90 12.88 -1.71
N SER A 14 2.05 14.20 -1.88
CA SER A 14 1.20 14.99 -2.77
C SER A 14 1.30 14.58 -4.25
N LYS A 15 2.38 13.92 -4.66
CA LYS A 15 2.57 13.42 -6.04
C LYS A 15 2.00 12.02 -6.25
N VAL A 16 1.82 11.23 -5.18
CA VAL A 16 1.30 9.85 -5.25
C VAL A 16 -0.02 9.74 -6.05
N PRO A 17 -1.03 10.62 -5.86
CA PRO A 17 -2.29 10.52 -6.61
C PRO A 17 -2.11 10.66 -8.13
N GLU A 18 -1.10 11.41 -8.58
CA GLU A 18 -0.79 11.55 -10.01
C GLU A 18 -0.10 10.30 -10.55
N LEU A 19 0.84 9.74 -9.78
CA LEU A 19 1.54 8.50 -10.12
C LEU A 19 0.58 7.30 -10.22
N LEU A 20 -0.42 7.24 -9.35
CA LEU A 20 -1.43 6.18 -9.35
C LEU A 20 -2.38 6.23 -10.56
N LYS A 21 -2.43 7.34 -11.30
CA LYS A 21 -3.23 7.46 -12.53
C LYS A 21 -2.56 6.83 -13.75
N ASP A 22 -1.35 6.29 -13.62
CA ASP A 22 -0.72 5.55 -14.70
C ASP A 22 -1.63 4.40 -15.16
N ASP A 23 -1.76 4.21 -16.48
CA ASP A 23 -2.73 3.27 -17.07
C ASP A 23 -2.52 1.82 -16.61
N LEU A 24 -1.28 1.40 -16.34
CA LEU A 24 -1.02 0.05 -15.85
C LEU A 24 -1.17 -0.03 -14.33
N VAL A 25 -0.73 0.99 -13.59
CA VAL A 25 -0.82 1.00 -12.12
C VAL A 25 -2.27 1.10 -11.65
N SER A 26 -3.07 1.99 -12.25
CA SER A 26 -4.47 2.22 -11.91
C SER A 26 -5.39 1.02 -12.13
N ARG A 27 -4.97 0.05 -12.95
CA ARG A 27 -5.67 -1.22 -13.17
C ARG A 27 -5.39 -2.27 -12.10
N GLN A 28 -4.45 -2.00 -11.20
CA GLN A 28 -4.10 -2.91 -10.11
C GLN A 28 -4.88 -2.55 -8.84
N SER A 29 -4.89 -3.45 -7.87
CA SER A 29 -5.41 -3.17 -6.54
C SER A 29 -4.39 -2.32 -5.79
N ILE A 30 -4.79 -1.10 -5.42
CA ILE A 30 -3.93 -0.12 -4.74
C ILE A 30 -4.48 0.15 -3.35
N THR A 31 -3.66 -0.08 -2.33
CA THR A 31 -3.97 0.25 -0.94
C THR A 31 -2.94 1.23 -0.41
N THR A 32 -3.39 2.33 0.18
CA THR A 32 -2.50 3.34 0.75
C THR A 32 -2.68 3.44 2.26
N ARG A 33 -1.57 3.42 2.99
CA ARG A 33 -1.52 3.50 4.46
C ARG A 33 -0.31 4.30 4.91
N GLU A 34 -0.44 4.97 6.05
CA GLU A 34 0.71 5.59 6.70
C GLU A 34 1.39 4.55 7.59
N ALA A 35 2.72 4.49 7.59
CA ALA A 35 3.45 3.58 8.45
C ALA A 35 3.13 3.82 9.94
N ALA A 36 2.90 5.07 10.34
CA ALA A 36 2.43 5.41 11.68
C ALA A 36 1.06 4.80 12.04
N ALA A 37 0.15 4.63 11.06
CA ALA A 37 -1.15 4.00 11.28
C ALA A 37 -1.01 2.49 11.56
N LEU A 38 0.04 1.86 11.02
CA LEU A 38 0.36 0.44 11.23
C LEU A 38 1.23 0.19 12.47
N GLU A 39 1.39 1.20 13.33
CA GLU A 39 2.29 1.18 14.51
C GLU A 39 3.76 0.91 14.14
N LEU A 40 4.15 1.19 12.89
CA LEU A 40 5.53 1.04 12.43
C LEU A 40 6.34 2.28 12.82
N LYS A 41 7.62 2.08 13.16
CA LYS A 41 8.57 3.18 13.49
C LYS A 41 9.07 3.92 12.25
N SER A 42 8.22 4.12 11.26
CA SER A 42 8.53 4.82 10.01
C SER A 42 7.50 5.92 9.78
N GLU A 43 7.95 7.05 9.23
CA GLU A 43 7.08 8.17 8.83
C GLU A 43 6.79 8.14 7.32
N LEU A 44 7.01 6.97 6.70
CA LEU A 44 6.80 6.76 5.28
C LEU A 44 5.31 6.54 4.97
N PHE A 45 4.92 7.00 3.79
CA PHE A 45 3.63 6.70 3.20
C PHE A 45 3.75 5.41 2.39
N LEU A 46 3.00 4.40 2.77
CA LEU A 46 3.06 3.05 2.22
C LEU A 46 2.02 2.91 1.12
N VAL A 47 2.48 2.53 -0.07
CA VAL A 47 1.63 2.23 -1.22
C VAL A 47 1.78 0.75 -1.53
N ILE A 48 0.78 -0.04 -1.18
CA ILE A 48 0.69 -1.46 -1.48
C ILE A 48 -0.02 -1.60 -2.83
N ILE A 49 0.61 -2.31 -3.75
CA ILE A 49 0.07 -2.55 -5.09
C ILE A 49 0.05 -4.05 -5.31
N GLU A 50 -1.12 -4.59 -5.59
CA GLU A 50 -1.38 -6.01 -5.81
C GLU A 50 -1.96 -6.22 -7.20
N GLY A 51 -1.33 -7.08 -7.99
CA GLY A 51 -1.72 -7.22 -9.39
C GLY A 51 -0.90 -8.22 -10.18
N ASN A 52 -0.76 -7.93 -11.48
CA ASN A 52 0.10 -8.68 -12.37
C ASN A 52 1.54 -8.15 -12.37
N GLU A 53 2.50 -8.97 -12.82
CA GLU A 53 3.92 -8.60 -12.84
C GLU A 53 4.18 -7.29 -13.60
N LYS A 54 3.51 -7.09 -14.74
CA LYS A 54 3.62 -5.85 -15.54
C LYS A 54 3.21 -4.59 -14.77
N GLY A 55 2.10 -4.65 -14.03
CA GLY A 55 1.63 -3.54 -13.20
C GLY A 55 2.59 -3.26 -12.05
N ILE A 56 3.16 -4.30 -11.45
CA ILE A 56 4.13 -4.19 -10.36
C ILE A 56 5.46 -3.59 -10.85
N GLU A 57 5.98 -4.05 -11.99
CA GLU A 57 7.18 -3.47 -12.60
C GLU A 57 6.96 -2.00 -12.94
N ARG A 58 5.81 -1.67 -13.56
CA ARG A 58 5.47 -0.28 -13.87
C ARG A 58 5.38 0.58 -12.63
N ALA A 59 4.74 0.09 -11.56
CA ALA A 59 4.66 0.81 -10.30
C ALA A 59 6.04 1.12 -9.73
N LYS A 60 6.97 0.15 -9.74
CA LYS A 60 8.35 0.39 -9.29
C LYS A 60 8.99 1.51 -10.10
N GLU A 61 8.83 1.54 -11.42
CA GLU A 61 9.41 2.59 -12.26
C GLU A 61 8.79 3.97 -12.03
N VAL A 62 7.47 4.05 -11.94
CA VAL A 62 6.74 5.31 -11.76
C VAL A 62 7.05 5.94 -10.40
N PHE A 63 7.28 5.12 -9.37
CA PHE A 63 7.52 5.58 -8.01
C PHE A 63 9.00 5.80 -7.66
N LYS A 64 9.97 5.35 -8.47
CA LYS A 64 11.42 5.63 -8.31
C LYS A 64 11.77 7.07 -7.89
N PRO A 65 11.17 8.14 -8.45
CA PRO A 65 11.54 9.52 -8.08
C PRO A 65 11.02 9.96 -6.70
N VAL A 66 10.08 9.23 -6.09
CA VAL A 66 9.41 9.64 -4.85
C VAL A 66 9.58 8.65 -3.69
N GLY A 67 9.96 7.41 -4.00
CA GLY A 67 10.07 6.34 -3.04
C GLY A 67 10.71 5.09 -3.62
N GLU A 68 10.91 4.10 -2.75
CA GLU A 68 11.57 2.85 -3.10
C GLU A 68 10.73 1.66 -2.60
N PRO A 69 10.75 0.53 -3.31
CA PRO A 69 10.12 -0.69 -2.83
C PRO A 69 10.80 -1.12 -1.52
N LEU A 70 9.98 -1.42 -0.51
CA LEU A 70 10.47 -1.94 0.75
C LEU A 70 11.04 -3.35 0.55
N PRO A 71 12.05 -3.74 1.37
CA PRO A 71 12.54 -5.11 1.37
C PRO A 71 11.42 -6.08 1.74
N GLU A 72 11.51 -7.31 1.23
CA GLU A 72 10.45 -8.33 1.37
C GLU A 72 9.98 -8.52 2.82
N LYS A 73 10.91 -8.48 3.77
CA LYS A 73 10.60 -8.61 5.20
C LYS A 73 9.69 -7.49 5.71
N GLU A 74 10.01 -6.24 5.40
CA GLU A 74 9.21 -5.08 5.80
C GLU A 74 7.89 -5.02 5.02
N ALA A 75 7.93 -5.30 3.71
CA ALA A 75 6.73 -5.37 2.88
C ALA A 75 5.74 -6.41 3.42
N ARG A 76 6.23 -7.57 3.86
CA ARG A 76 5.39 -8.63 4.44
C ARG A 76 4.78 -8.22 5.77
N GLU A 77 5.54 -7.54 6.62
CA GLU A 77 5.02 -6.99 7.89
C GLU A 77 3.91 -5.96 7.65
N VAL A 78 4.10 -5.05 6.67
CA VAL A 78 3.07 -4.08 6.26
C VAL A 78 1.80 -4.79 5.79
N ILE A 79 1.92 -5.77 4.89
CA ILE A 79 0.77 -6.50 4.34
C ILE A 79 0.01 -7.25 5.43
N ASP A 80 0.72 -7.89 6.36
CA ASP A 80 0.12 -8.62 7.47
C ASP A 80 -0.67 -7.68 8.40
N ARG A 81 -0.08 -6.52 8.73
CA ARG A 81 -0.74 -5.48 9.52
C ARG A 81 -1.99 -4.94 8.85
N VAL A 82 -1.91 -4.61 7.55
CA VAL A 82 -3.06 -4.12 6.78
C VAL A 82 -4.18 -5.16 6.76
N ARG A 83 -3.85 -6.42 6.49
CA ARG A 83 -4.85 -7.50 6.51
C ARG A 83 -5.48 -7.67 7.89
N ALA A 84 -4.69 -7.60 8.96
CA ALA A 84 -5.20 -7.71 10.33
C ALA A 84 -6.15 -6.56 10.68
N GLU A 85 -5.88 -5.33 10.21
CA GLU A 85 -6.80 -4.20 10.38
C GLU A 85 -8.08 -4.36 9.56
N GLU A 86 -7.98 -4.78 8.30
CA GLU A 86 -9.16 -5.00 7.44
C GLU A 86 -10.05 -6.13 7.96
N GLU A 87 -9.46 -7.22 8.48
CA GLU A 87 -10.19 -8.33 9.09
C GLU A 87 -10.92 -7.88 10.37
N LYS A 88 -10.26 -7.12 11.25
CA LYS A 88 -10.90 -6.53 12.44
C LYS A 88 -12.05 -5.60 12.07
N ALA A 89 -11.87 -4.78 11.04
CA ALA A 89 -12.93 -3.90 10.54
C ALA A 89 -14.12 -4.70 10.00
N SER A 90 -13.86 -5.78 9.26
CA SER A 90 -14.90 -6.67 8.73
C SER A 90 -15.68 -7.41 9.83
N MET A 91 -14.96 -7.91 10.86
CA MET A 91 -15.58 -8.57 12.02
C MET A 91 -16.37 -7.59 12.91
N GLY A 92 -15.97 -6.32 12.99
CA GLY A 92 -16.65 -5.30 13.78
C GLY A 92 -18.00 -4.84 13.22
N VAL A 93 -18.22 -4.94 11.90
CA VAL A 93 -19.51 -4.59 11.27
C VAL A 93 -20.59 -5.65 11.54
N GLY A 94 -20.21 -6.91 11.79
CA GLY A 94 -21.14 -8.00 12.11
C GLY A 94 -21.86 -7.85 13.45
N MET A 95 -21.32 -7.04 14.38
CA MET A 95 -21.94 -6.81 15.70
C MET A 95 -22.87 -5.59 15.74
N ILE A 96 -22.94 -4.76 14.69
CA ILE A 96 -23.78 -3.54 14.68
C ILE A 96 -25.12 -3.78 13.94
N PHE A 97 -25.24 -4.87 13.17
CA PHE A 97 -26.48 -5.24 12.48
C PHE A 97 -27.24 -6.40 13.13
N ASP A 98 -26.91 -6.76 14.37
CA ASP A 98 -27.69 -7.70 15.19
C ASP A 98 -28.05 -7.02 16.54
N ALA A 99 -28.99 -6.07 16.49
CA ALA A 99 -29.70 -5.50 17.65
C ALA A 99 -31.05 -4.92 17.22
#